data_AF-A0A2H1VQQ4-F1
#
_entry.id   AF-A0A2H1VQQ4-F1
#
_cell.length_a   1.000
_cell.length_b   1.000
_cell.length_c   1.000
_cell.angle_alpha   90.00
_cell.angle_beta   90.00
_cell.angle_gamma   90.00
#
_symmetry.space_group_name_H-M   'P 1'
#
loop_
_entity.id
_entity.type
_entity.pdbx_description
1 polymer ?
#
loop_
_entity_poly.entity_id
_entity_poly.type
_entity_poly.pdbx_seq_one_letter_code
_entity_poly.pdbx_strand_id
1 'polypeptide(L)'
;MYLADAYGTEDSWYPKDYKTRALVNQKLSFVNDIIFPGLKKIAVMVERKKTLLPQWTETMEEAYGIMEKFLSKTTYIATDDVTIADLSAYSNMSCLMYVVPVNREK
;
A
#
# COMPACT_ATOMS: atom_id res chain seq x y z
N MET A 1 -3.33 12.30 6.43
CA MET A 1 -4.54 13.13 6.30
C MET A 1 -4.34 14.50 6.94
N TYR A 2 -4.18 14.60 8.28
CA TYR A 2 -4.01 15.88 8.97
C TYR A 2 -2.99 16.84 8.32
N LEU A 3 -1.77 16.38 8.03
CA LEU A 3 -0.74 17.27 7.46
C LEU A 3 -1.14 17.85 6.10
N ALA A 4 -1.75 17.04 5.24
CA ALA A 4 -2.25 17.49 3.95
C ALA A 4 -3.46 18.44 4.12
N ASP A 5 -4.35 18.15 5.07
CA ASP A 5 -5.51 19.01 5.31
C ASP A 5 -5.18 20.35 5.98
N ALA A 6 -4.21 20.37 6.90
CA ALA A 6 -3.88 21.54 7.72
C ALA A 6 -2.78 22.41 7.10
N TYR A 7 -1.86 21.81 6.33
CA TYR A 7 -0.65 22.49 5.84
C TYR A 7 -0.41 22.28 4.34
N GLY A 8 -1.27 21.52 3.65
CA GLY A 8 -1.17 21.34 2.21
C GLY A 8 -1.35 22.67 1.48
N THR A 9 -0.37 23.04 0.66
CA THR A 9 -0.50 24.18 -0.27
C THR A 9 -1.35 23.82 -1.49
N GLU A 10 -1.50 22.53 -1.76
CA GLU A 10 -2.30 21.97 -2.85
C GLU A 10 -3.16 20.82 -2.33
N ASP A 11 -4.38 20.71 -2.87
CA ASP A 11 -5.30 19.61 -2.53
C ASP A 11 -4.98 18.29 -3.25
N SER A 12 -4.00 18.28 -4.17
CA SER A 12 -3.59 17.11 -4.97
C SER A 12 -3.25 15.90 -4.10
N TRP A 13 -2.49 16.12 -3.01
CA TRP A 13 -2.09 15.06 -2.09
C TRP A 13 -3.26 14.41 -1.33
N TYR A 14 -4.30 15.19 -1.03
CA TYR A 14 -5.49 14.70 -0.33
C TYR A 14 -6.77 15.43 -0.78
N PRO A 15 -7.33 15.06 -1.95
CA PRO A 15 -8.39 15.80 -2.62
C PRO A 15 -9.60 16.05 -1.72
N LYS A 16 -10.23 17.22 -1.81
CA LYS A 16 -11.42 17.59 -1.02
C LYS A 16 -12.72 17.04 -1.58
N ASP A 17 -12.76 16.73 -2.88
CA ASP A 17 -13.91 16.05 -3.50
C ASP A 17 -14.19 14.72 -2.79
N TYR A 18 -15.44 14.52 -2.38
CA TYR A 18 -15.82 13.37 -1.56
C TYR A 18 -15.59 12.03 -2.25
N LYS A 19 -15.83 11.93 -3.55
CA LYS A 19 -15.67 10.65 -4.28
C LYS A 19 -14.19 10.32 -4.43
N THR A 20 -13.39 11.28 -4.84
CA THR A 20 -11.94 11.10 -4.96
C THR A 20 -11.30 10.80 -3.61
N ARG A 21 -11.68 11.54 -2.56
CA ARG A 21 -11.21 11.31 -1.19
C ARG A 21 -11.59 9.92 -0.69
N ALA A 22 -12.79 9.41 -1.02
CA ALA A 22 -13.20 8.07 -0.66
C ALA A 22 -12.31 6.99 -1.32
N LEU A 23 -11.88 7.19 -2.57
CA LEU A 23 -10.93 6.30 -3.24
C LEU A 23 -9.57 6.33 -2.51
N VAL A 24 -9.03 7.51 -2.22
CA VAL A 24 -7.77 7.65 -1.47
C VAL A 24 -7.85 6.97 -0.10
N ASN A 25 -8.95 7.17 0.64
CA ASN A 25 -9.18 6.53 1.94
C ASN A 25 -9.32 5.00 1.83
N GLN A 26 -9.98 4.50 0.78
CA GLN A 26 -10.06 3.07 0.52
C GLN A 26 -8.65 2.48 0.32
N LYS A 27 -7.79 3.14 -0.45
CA LYS A 27 -6.41 2.66 -0.70
C LYS A 27 -5.56 2.71 0.56
N LEU A 28 -5.68 3.77 1.36
CA LEU A 28 -5.04 3.85 2.68
C LEU A 28 -5.48 2.71 3.61
N SER A 29 -6.78 2.40 3.63
CA SER A 29 -7.31 1.30 4.46
C SER A 29 -6.78 -0.04 3.97
N PHE A 30 -6.72 -0.27 2.65
CA PHE A 30 -6.09 -1.46 2.09
C PHE A 30 -4.62 -1.61 2.54
N VAL A 31 -3.81 -0.56 2.49
CA VAL A 31 -2.42 -0.62 2.96
C VAL A 31 -2.35 -0.93 4.46
N ASN A 32 -3.17 -0.26 5.28
CA ASN A 32 -3.15 -0.39 6.74
C ASN A 32 -3.68 -1.74 7.24
N ASP A 33 -4.68 -2.31 6.57
CA ASP A 33 -5.40 -3.49 7.05
C ASP A 33 -4.92 -4.78 6.39
N ILE A 34 -4.31 -4.70 5.20
CA ILE A 34 -3.83 -5.87 4.46
C ILE A 34 -2.29 -5.93 4.45
N ILE A 35 -1.63 -4.90 3.92
CA ILE A 35 -0.17 -4.92 3.70
C ILE A 35 0.58 -4.80 5.03
N PHE A 36 0.28 -3.78 5.83
CA PHE A 36 1.02 -3.49 7.06
C PHE A 36 0.96 -4.65 8.09
N PRO A 37 -0.19 -5.31 8.35
CA PRO A 37 -0.24 -6.42 9.30
C PRO A 37 0.54 -7.65 8.82
N GLY A 38 0.53 -7.92 7.50
CA GLY A 38 1.36 -8.96 6.89
C GLY A 38 2.85 -8.67 7.09
N LEU A 39 3.28 -7.45 6.74
CA LEU A 39 4.65 -7.00 6.90
C LEU A 39 5.12 -7.05 8.36
N LYS A 40 4.29 -6.59 9.30
CA LYS A 40 4.57 -6.63 10.74
C LYS A 40 4.77 -8.06 11.24
N LYS A 41 3.89 -8.98 10.81
CA LYS A 41 4.01 -10.41 11.17
C LYS A 41 5.34 -10.97 10.68
N ILE A 42 5.68 -10.73 9.41
CA ILE A 42 6.95 -11.15 8.82
C ILE A 42 8.14 -10.59 9.61
N ALA A 43 8.14 -9.29 9.89
CA ALA A 43 9.22 -8.63 10.62
C ALA A 43 9.47 -9.28 12.00
N VAL A 44 8.40 -9.56 12.74
CA VAL A 44 8.47 -10.25 14.04
C VAL A 44 9.04 -11.67 13.91
N MET A 45 8.74 -12.39 12.83
CA MET A 45 9.28 -13.74 12.63
C MET A 45 10.75 -13.73 12.25
N VAL A 46 11.18 -12.76 11.43
CA VAL A 46 12.58 -12.52 11.10
C VAL A 46 13.37 -12.20 12.37
N GLU A 47 12.86 -11.28 13.20
CA GLU A 47 13.47 -10.95 14.50
C GLU A 47 13.60 -12.18 15.41
N ARG A 48 12.58 -13.04 15.43
CA ARG A 48 12.56 -14.29 16.21
C ARG A 48 13.30 -15.45 15.56
N LYS A 49 13.95 -15.25 14.40
CA LYS A 49 14.66 -16.28 13.62
C LYS A 49 13.80 -17.52 13.33
N LYS A 50 12.50 -17.32 13.11
CA LYS A 50 11.56 -18.39 12.78
C LYS A 50 11.33 -18.47 11.28
N THR A 51 11.08 -19.67 10.77
CA THR A 51 10.74 -19.89 9.37
C THR A 51 9.43 -19.19 9.02
N LEU A 52 9.39 -18.52 7.86
CA LEU A 52 8.18 -17.93 7.31
C LEU A 52 7.27 -19.05 6.80
N LEU A 53 5.99 -18.99 7.18
CA LEU A 53 4.99 -19.94 6.70
C LEU A 53 4.54 -19.54 5.27
N PRO A 54 4.31 -20.51 4.36
CA PRO A 54 3.85 -20.24 2.99
C PRO A 54 2.57 -19.39 2.92
N GLN A 55 1.66 -19.60 3.87
CA GLN A 55 0.40 -18.88 3.92
C GLN A 55 0.57 -17.35 4.05
N TRP A 56 1.73 -16.86 4.54
CA TRP A 56 2.00 -15.43 4.70
C TRP A 56 2.56 -14.82 3.43
N THR A 57 3.36 -15.58 2.67
CA THR A 57 3.82 -15.15 1.36
C THR A 57 2.66 -15.11 0.37
N GLU A 58 1.73 -16.06 0.46
CA GLU A 58 0.49 -16.06 -0.34
C GLU A 58 -0.37 -14.80 -0.13
N THR A 59 -0.60 -14.37 1.12
CA THR A 59 -1.34 -13.12 1.39
C THR A 59 -0.65 -11.89 0.78
N MET A 60 0.68 -11.89 0.72
CA MET A 60 1.44 -10.79 0.14
C MET A 60 1.39 -10.82 -1.40
N GLU A 61 1.40 -12.01 -2.00
CA GLU A 61 1.14 -12.21 -3.43
C GLU A 61 -0.26 -11.73 -3.83
N GLU A 62 -1.27 -12.03 -3.02
CA GLU A 62 -2.63 -11.50 -3.22
C GLU A 62 -2.67 -9.96 -3.14
N ALA A 63 -1.92 -9.38 -2.19
CA ALA A 63 -1.81 -7.92 -2.06
C ALA A 63 -1.16 -7.28 -3.30
N TYR A 64 -0.12 -7.90 -3.88
CA TYR A 64 0.44 -7.48 -5.17
C TYR A 64 -0.63 -7.53 -6.28
N GLY A 65 -1.42 -8.59 -6.35
CA GLY A 65 -2.51 -8.71 -7.32
C GLY A 65 -3.61 -7.64 -7.17
N ILE A 66 -3.90 -7.20 -5.94
CA ILE A 66 -4.83 -6.09 -5.68
C ILE A 66 -4.23 -4.76 -6.12
N MET A 67 -2.94 -4.52 -5.83
CA MET A 67 -2.22 -3.32 -6.27
C MET A 67 -2.19 -3.19 -7.79
N GLU A 68 -1.91 -4.28 -8.50
CA GLU A 68 -1.92 -4.30 -9.97
C GLU A 68 -3.32 -3.94 -10.53
N LYS A 69 -4.38 -4.41 -9.88
CA LYS A 69 -5.76 -4.04 -10.25
C LYS A 69 -6.08 -2.57 -10.00
N PHE A 70 -5.39 -1.91 -9.08
CA PHE A 70 -5.55 -0.47 -8.86
C PHE A 70 -4.77 0.31 -9.93
N LEU A 71 -3.52 -0.04 -10.15
CA LEU A 71 -2.63 0.61 -11.11
C LEU A 71 -3.05 0.38 -12.57
N SER A 72 -3.79 -0.69 -12.88
CA SER A 72 -4.36 -0.88 -14.21
C SER A 72 -5.51 0.08 -14.54
N LYS A 73 -6.05 0.82 -13.56
CA LYS A 73 -7.18 1.75 -13.75
C LYS A 73 -6.78 3.22 -13.73
N THR A 74 -5.71 3.55 -13.02
CA THR A 74 -5.25 4.92 -12.78
C THR A 74 -3.74 4.95 -12.72
N THR A 75 -3.14 6.09 -13.02
CA THR A 75 -1.67 6.24 -13.07
C THR A 75 -1.02 5.98 -11.70
N TYR A 76 -1.68 6.41 -10.62
CA TYR A 76 -1.31 6.16 -9.23
C TYR A 76 -2.39 5.33 -8.54
N ILE A 77 -2.17 4.88 -7.31
CA ILE A 77 -3.01 3.82 -6.73
C ILE A 77 -4.47 4.22 -6.53
N ALA A 78 -4.76 5.52 -6.44
CA ALA A 78 -6.10 6.05 -6.22
C ALA A 78 -6.61 6.95 -7.36
N THR A 79 -5.73 7.67 -8.03
CA THR A 79 -6.03 8.75 -8.99
C THR A 79 -4.95 8.85 -10.06
N ASP A 80 -5.07 9.78 -11.00
CA ASP A 80 -4.02 10.06 -11.98
C ASP A 80 -2.92 11.01 -11.46
N ASP A 81 -3.15 11.63 -10.32
CA ASP A 81 -2.14 12.40 -9.56
C ASP A 81 -1.66 11.63 -8.32
N VAL A 82 -0.47 11.97 -7.83
CA VAL A 82 0.09 11.39 -6.60
C VAL A 82 -0.73 11.82 -5.39
N THR A 83 -1.04 10.87 -4.51
CA THR A 83 -1.75 11.13 -3.26
C THR A 83 -0.99 10.60 -2.04
N ILE A 84 -1.47 10.92 -0.84
CA ILE A 84 -0.96 10.32 0.40
C ILE A 84 -1.09 8.79 0.44
N ALA A 85 -1.97 8.21 -0.37
CA ALA A 85 -2.12 6.76 -0.43
C ALA A 85 -0.91 6.12 -1.12
N ASP A 86 -0.37 6.75 -2.17
CA ASP A 86 0.84 6.31 -2.88
C ASP A 86 2.06 6.30 -1.96
N LEU A 87 2.23 7.35 -1.15
CA LEU A 87 3.32 7.42 -0.17
C LEU A 87 3.21 6.27 0.85
N SER A 88 2.00 6.01 1.35
CA SER A 88 1.76 4.90 2.28
C SER A 88 2.06 3.55 1.64
N ALA A 89 1.56 3.31 0.42
CA ALA A 89 1.81 2.08 -0.31
C ALA A 89 3.30 1.90 -0.60
N TYR A 90 3.97 2.91 -1.17
CA TYR A 90 5.40 2.84 -1.49
C TYR A 90 6.25 2.49 -0.26
N SER A 91 6.00 3.13 0.89
CA SER A 91 6.74 2.86 2.12
C SER A 91 6.61 1.40 2.58
N ASN A 92 5.42 0.80 2.49
CA ASN A 92 5.20 -0.59 2.89
C ASN A 92 5.68 -1.59 1.84
N MET A 93 5.44 -1.31 0.57
CA MET A 93 5.78 -2.20 -0.55
C MET A 93 7.30 -2.30 -0.74
N SER A 94 8.03 -1.20 -0.53
CA SER A 94 9.49 -1.22 -0.57
C SER A 94 10.09 -2.17 0.48
N CYS A 95 9.51 -2.23 1.69
CA CYS A 95 9.88 -3.23 2.68
C CYS A 95 9.49 -4.66 2.25
N LEU A 96 8.29 -4.81 1.68
CA LEU A 96 7.79 -6.12 1.27
C LEU A 96 8.65 -6.79 0.19
N MET A 97 9.22 -6.01 -0.73
CA MET A 97 10.11 -6.52 -1.79
C MET A 97 11.31 -7.33 -1.27
N TYR A 98 11.79 -7.03 -0.06
CA TYR A 98 12.90 -7.77 0.55
C TYR A 98 12.49 -9.15 1.08
N VAL A 99 11.19 -9.36 1.30
CA VAL A 99 10.63 -10.61 1.83
C VAL A 99 10.05 -11.45 0.72
N VAL A 100 9.19 -10.84 -0.10
CA VAL A 100 8.52 -11.46 -1.24
C VAL A 100 8.86 -10.60 -2.45
N PRO A 101 9.91 -10.96 -3.21
CA PRO A 101 10.31 -10.22 -4.38
C PRO A 101 9.18 -10.15 -5.42
N VAL A 102 9.03 -8.99 -6.05
CA VAL A 102 8.08 -8.82 -7.15
C VAL A 102 8.55 -9.67 -8.32
N ASN A 103 7.67 -10.57 -8.78
CA ASN A 103 7.90 -11.29 -10.04
C ASN A 103 7.73 -10.29 -11.20
N ARG A 104 8.79 -10.10 -11.99
CA ARG A 104 8.80 -9.14 -13.12
C ARG A 104 8.30 -9.74 -14.44
N GLU A 105 8.01 -11.04 -14.45
CA GLU A 105 7.58 -11.78 -15.65
C GLU A 105 6.07 -12.04 -15.70
N LYS A 106 5.33 -11.68 -14.65
CA LYS A 106 3.87 -11.68 -14.59
C LYS A 106 3.36 -10.25 -14.53
#